data_AF-A0A4Y2I7L2-F1
#
_entry.id   AF-A0A4Y2I7L2-F1
#
_cell.length_a   1.000
_cell.length_b   1.000
_cell.length_c   1.000
_cell.angle_alpha   90.00
_cell.angle_beta   90.00
_cell.angle_gamma   90.00
#
_symmetry.space_group_name_H-M   'P 1'
#
loop_
_entity.id
_entity.type
_entity.pdbx_description
1 polymer ?
#
loop_
_entity_poly.entity_id
_entity_poly.type
_entity_poly.pdbx_seq_one_letter_code
_entity_poly.pdbx_strand_id
1 'polypeptide(L)'
;MTKYGDKARLLFTDTDSLCYEITTDDLNKDLGRMKQYFDFSDYPRDHPLYSDGNKKKIGYFKDELNGQPCLEFIGLRSKMYSILSERDEKQTAKGICKSVRQQQLKHANYRECLLSRKPST
;
A
#
# COMPACT_ATOMS: atom_id res chain seq x y z
N MET A 1 -17.20 10.61 16.24
CA MET A 1 -16.46 9.39 16.60
C MET A 1 -15.53 9.03 15.46
N THR A 2 -14.25 8.82 15.74
CA THR A 2 -13.26 8.25 14.80
C THR A 2 -13.49 6.75 14.68
N LYS A 3 -13.72 6.23 13.46
CA LYS A 3 -14.08 4.81 13.22
C LYS A 3 -13.11 3.81 13.82
N TYR A 4 -11.81 4.10 13.72
CA TYR A 4 -10.75 3.19 14.18
C TYR A 4 -10.06 3.64 15.47
N GLY A 5 -10.21 4.91 15.89
CA GLY A 5 -9.49 5.43 17.06
C GLY A 5 -7.99 5.13 16.98
N ASP A 6 -7.44 4.50 18.03
CA ASP A 6 -6.04 4.08 18.11
C ASP A 6 -5.70 2.84 17.26
N LYS A 7 -6.70 2.21 16.63
CA LYS A 7 -6.52 1.04 15.76
C LYS A 7 -6.09 1.39 14.33
N ALA A 8 -5.91 2.68 14.02
CA ALA A 8 -5.38 3.13 12.74
C ALA A 8 -4.08 3.91 12.97
N ARG A 9 -3.00 3.43 12.36
CA ARG A 9 -1.68 4.06 12.42
C ARG A 9 -1.22 4.45 11.01
N LEU A 10 -0.91 5.72 10.82
CA LEU A 10 -0.36 6.22 9.56
C LEU A 10 1.11 5.77 9.44
N LEU A 11 1.43 5.01 8.38
CA LEU A 11 2.77 4.51 8.10
C LEU A 11 3.56 5.47 7.21
N PHE A 12 2.96 5.96 6.13
CA PHE A 12 3.57 6.99 5.29
C PHE A 12 2.55 7.79 4.48
N THR A 13 3.02 8.94 3.98
CA THR A 13 2.34 9.78 3.00
C THR A 13 3.31 10.20 1.89
N ASP A 14 2.90 10.14 0.63
CA ASP A 14 3.65 10.74 -0.49
C ASP A 14 2.69 11.38 -1.49
N THR A 15 2.65 12.71 -1.50
CA THR A 15 1.84 13.57 -2.39
C THR A 15 0.33 13.31 -2.30
N ASP A 16 -0.16 12.25 -2.94
CA ASP A 16 -1.55 11.83 -3.07
C ASP A 16 -1.79 10.40 -2.53
N SER A 17 -0.76 9.75 -2.01
CA SER A 17 -0.84 8.40 -1.44
C SER A 17 -0.76 8.39 0.08
N LEU A 18 -1.54 7.51 0.70
CA LEU A 18 -1.55 7.26 2.14
C LEU A 18 -1.41 5.75 2.38
N CYS A 19 -0.62 5.36 3.37
CA CYS A 19 -0.55 3.97 3.81
C CYS A 19 -0.83 3.91 5.31
N TYR A 20 -1.83 3.12 5.67
CA TYR A 20 -2.27 2.93 7.03
C TYR A 20 -2.16 1.46 7.42
N GLU A 21 -1.72 1.23 8.64
CA GLU A 21 -1.96 -0.02 9.35
C GLU A 21 -3.28 0.11 10.10
N ILE A 22 -4.25 -0.73 9.78
CA ILE A 22 -5.59 -0.71 10.37
C ILE A 22 -5.86 -2.07 11.00
N THR A 23 -6.19 -2.09 12.29
CA THR A 23 -6.64 -3.28 13.00
C THR A 23 -8.17 -3.30 13.05
N THR A 24 -8.81 -4.20 12.30
CA THR A 24 -10.27 -4.37 12.23
C THR A 24 -10.63 -5.84 11.99
N ASP A 25 -11.87 -6.21 12.28
CA ASP A 25 -12.36 -7.58 12.09
C ASP A 25 -12.49 -7.94 10.60
N ASP A 26 -12.98 -6.98 9.79
CA ASP A 26 -13.18 -7.15 8.35
C ASP A 26 -13.01 -5.82 7.60
N LEU A 27 -11.84 -5.65 6.99
CA LEU A 27 -11.51 -4.46 6.20
C LEU A 27 -12.41 -4.31 4.97
N ASN A 28 -12.80 -5.41 4.33
CA ASN A 28 -13.64 -5.37 3.14
C ASN A 28 -15.04 -4.85 3.47
N LYS A 29 -15.62 -5.31 4.58
CA LYS A 29 -16.91 -4.78 5.06
C LYS A 29 -16.82 -3.29 5.39
N ASP A 30 -15.69 -2.87 5.95
CA ASP A 30 -15.46 -1.48 6.27
C ASP A 30 -15.30 -0.58 5.05
N LEU A 31 -14.55 -1.03 4.04
CA LEU A 31 -14.42 -0.39 2.73
C LEU A 31 -15.76 -0.36 1.98
N GLY A 32 -16.55 -1.42 2.05
CA GLY A 32 -17.89 -1.47 1.46
C GLY A 32 -18.85 -0.41 2.01
N ARG A 33 -18.76 -0.11 3.31
CA ARG A 33 -19.51 1.01 3.94
C ARG A 33 -19.01 2.38 3.47
N MET A 34 -17.77 2.47 3.02
CA MET A 34 -17.12 3.71 2.55
C MET A 34 -17.01 3.78 1.03
N LYS A 35 -17.69 2.89 0.28
CA LYS A 35 -17.58 2.75 -1.18
C LYS A 35 -17.76 4.03 -1.98
N GLN A 36 -18.47 5.01 -1.44
CA GLN A 36 -18.68 6.33 -2.04
C GLN A 36 -17.41 7.17 -2.14
N TYR A 37 -16.34 6.81 -1.43
CA TYR A 37 -15.05 7.50 -1.46
C TYR A 37 -13.99 6.77 -2.29
N PHE A 38 -14.28 5.54 -2.73
CA PHE A 38 -13.30 4.66 -3.36
C PHE A 38 -13.67 4.31 -4.80
N ASP A 39 -12.63 4.10 -5.62
CA ASP A 39 -12.70 3.48 -6.92
C ASP A 39 -12.20 2.03 -6.82
N PHE A 40 -13.14 1.07 -6.85
CA PHE A 40 -12.88 -0.37 -6.82
C PHE A 40 -12.88 -1.01 -8.22
N SER A 41 -12.75 -0.22 -9.29
CA SER A 41 -12.83 -0.75 -10.66
C SER A 41 -11.68 -1.66 -11.05
N ASP A 42 -10.57 -1.60 -10.31
CA ASP A 42 -9.34 -2.37 -10.56
C ASP A 42 -9.30 -3.68 -9.74
N TYR A 43 -10.33 -3.96 -8.94
CA TYR A 43 -10.45 -5.21 -8.18
C TYR A 43 -10.72 -6.41 -9.10
N PRO A 44 -10.41 -7.65 -8.67
CA PRO A 44 -10.85 -8.86 -9.36
C PRO A 44 -12.37 -8.87 -9.55
N ARG A 45 -12.85 -9.34 -10.71
CA ARG A 45 -14.28 -9.34 -11.08
C ARG A 45 -15.14 -10.17 -10.14
N ASP A 46 -14.55 -11.18 -9.52
CA ASP A 46 -15.15 -12.08 -8.52
C ASP A 46 -15.17 -11.48 -7.11
N HIS A 47 -14.49 -10.35 -6.87
CA HIS A 47 -14.42 -9.74 -5.55
C HIS A 47 -15.73 -9.02 -5.18
N PRO A 48 -16.26 -9.16 -3.94
CA PRO A 48 -17.54 -8.58 -3.54
C PRO A 48 -17.61 -7.05 -3.59
N LEU A 49 -16.46 -6.37 -3.49
CA LEU A 49 -16.34 -4.90 -3.60
C LEU A 49 -16.17 -4.39 -5.02
N TYR A 50 -15.97 -5.28 -6.01
CA TYR A 50 -15.75 -4.87 -7.38
C TYR A 50 -16.91 -4.02 -7.91
N SER A 51 -16.59 -2.86 -8.48
CA SER A 51 -17.57 -1.97 -9.10
C SER A 51 -16.91 -1.01 -10.09
N ASP A 52 -17.47 -0.90 -11.29
CA ASP A 52 -17.07 0.12 -12.27
C ASP A 52 -17.71 1.51 -11.97
N GLY A 53 -18.51 1.64 -10.91
CA GLY A 53 -19.30 2.85 -10.63
C GLY A 53 -18.47 4.14 -10.46
N ASN A 54 -17.24 4.04 -9.95
CA ASN A 54 -16.34 5.17 -9.71
C ASN A 54 -15.08 5.16 -10.59
N LYS A 55 -15.05 4.29 -11.61
CA LYS A 55 -13.90 4.06 -12.48
C LYS A 55 -13.32 5.36 -13.02
N LYS A 56 -12.07 5.67 -12.64
CA LYS A 56 -11.31 6.83 -13.11
C LYS A 56 -11.99 8.19 -12.86
N LYS A 57 -12.90 8.26 -11.88
CA LYS A 57 -13.48 9.55 -11.46
C LYS A 57 -12.48 10.32 -10.59
N ILE A 58 -12.38 11.62 -10.83
CA ILE A 58 -11.50 12.51 -10.05
C ILE A 58 -12.02 12.60 -8.61
N GLY A 59 -11.10 12.57 -7.64
CA GLY A 59 -11.41 12.73 -6.21
C GLY A 59 -11.77 11.44 -5.47
N TYR A 60 -11.69 10.28 -6.12
CA TYR A 60 -11.90 8.97 -5.50
C TYR A 60 -10.55 8.31 -5.16
N PHE A 61 -10.48 7.67 -4.00
CA PHE A 61 -9.31 6.92 -3.57
C PHE A 61 -9.26 5.56 -4.26
N LYS A 62 -8.07 5.19 -4.74
CA LYS A 62 -7.81 3.85 -5.23
C LYS A 62 -7.11 3.05 -4.15
N ASP A 63 -7.45 1.77 -4.06
CA ASP A 63 -6.63 0.83 -3.32
C ASP A 63 -5.55 0.27 -4.26
N GLU A 64 -4.30 0.64 -3.99
CA GLU A 64 -3.12 0.29 -4.78
C GLU A 64 -2.80 -1.22 -4.80
N LEU A 65 -3.37 -2.00 -3.88
CA LEU A 65 -3.18 -3.45 -3.82
C LEU A 65 -4.36 -4.23 -4.44
N ASN A 66 -5.38 -3.55 -4.96
CA ASN A 66 -6.52 -4.16 -5.64
C ASN A 66 -7.18 -5.29 -4.81
N GLY A 67 -7.36 -5.07 -3.51
CA GLY A 67 -7.94 -6.03 -2.58
C GLY A 67 -7.00 -7.14 -2.11
N GLN A 68 -5.72 -7.10 -2.49
CA GLN A 68 -4.71 -8.02 -1.95
C GLN A 68 -4.26 -7.58 -0.55
N PRO A 69 -4.09 -8.52 0.39
CA PRO A 69 -3.59 -8.18 1.72
C PRO A 69 -2.14 -7.68 1.65
N CYS A 70 -1.87 -6.57 2.37
CA CYS A 70 -0.52 -6.09 2.62
C CYS A 70 0.09 -6.91 3.75
N LEU A 71 1.09 -7.73 3.45
CA LEU A 71 1.74 -8.62 4.42
C LEU A 71 2.84 -7.91 5.21
N GLU A 72 3.67 -7.12 4.52
CA GLU A 72 4.80 -6.43 5.13
C GLU A 72 5.01 -5.06 4.45
N PHE A 73 5.30 -4.05 5.26
CA PHE A 73 5.68 -2.72 4.79
C PHE A 73 7.02 -2.31 5.39
N ILE A 74 7.91 -1.81 4.54
CA ILE A 74 9.25 -1.36 4.94
C ILE A 74 9.49 0.03 4.37
N GLY A 75 9.50 1.03 5.24
CA GLY A 75 9.87 2.41 4.90
C GLY A 75 11.29 2.72 5.38
N LEU A 76 12.20 3.07 4.45
CA LEU A 76 13.57 3.45 4.80
C LEU A 76 13.75 4.97 4.87
N ARG A 77 13.19 5.70 3.89
CA ARG A 77 13.18 7.17 3.83
C ARG A 77 12.05 7.66 2.94
N SER A 78 11.87 8.99 2.85
CA SER A 78 10.95 9.60 1.90
C SER A 78 11.20 9.08 0.48
N LYS A 79 10.14 8.61 -0.18
CA LYS A 79 10.17 8.03 -1.55
C LYS A 79 11.08 6.82 -1.71
N MET A 80 11.32 6.09 -0.60
CA MET A 80 12.06 4.84 -0.57
C MET A 80 11.41 3.85 0.40
N TYR A 81 10.59 2.96 -0.16
CA TYR A 81 9.83 1.99 0.60
C TYR A 81 9.51 0.75 -0.25
N SER A 82 9.17 -0.35 0.43
CA SER A 82 8.72 -1.57 -0.20
C SER A 82 7.48 -2.13 0.51
N ILE A 83 6.53 -2.62 -0.28
CA ILE A 83 5.30 -3.28 0.17
C ILE A 83 5.31 -4.70 -0.37
N LEU A 84 5.10 -5.67 0.51
CA LEU A 84 4.93 -7.07 0.16
C LEU A 84 3.44 -7.44 0.25
N SER A 85 2.93 -8.06 -0.81
CA SER A 85 1.60 -8.66 -0.86
C SER A 85 1.71 -10.15 -1.17
N GLU A 86 0.62 -10.90 -1.10
CA GLU A 86 0.62 -12.34 -1.44
C GLU A 86 1.08 -12.64 -2.87
N ARG A 87 0.80 -11.75 -3.81
CA ARG A 87 1.05 -11.98 -5.24
C ARG A 87 2.28 -11.25 -5.77
N ASP A 88 2.61 -10.11 -5.17
CA ASP A 88 3.62 -9.21 -5.74
C ASP A 88 4.36 -8.39 -4.66
N GLU A 89 5.53 -7.90 -5.03
CA GLU A 89 6.32 -6.94 -4.26
C GLU A 89 6.41 -5.61 -5.00
N LYS A 90 5.93 -4.54 -4.36
CA LYS A 90 6.04 -3.19 -4.90
C LYS A 90 7.21 -2.48 -4.25
N GLN A 91 8.15 -1.99 -5.05
CA GLN A 91 9.26 -1.15 -4.55
C GLN A 91 9.24 0.25 -5.17
N THR A 92 9.43 1.23 -4.30
CA THR A 92 9.64 2.63 -4.67
C THR A 92 11.03 3.02 -4.17
N ALA A 93 11.87 3.51 -5.07
CA ALA A 93 13.18 4.09 -4.76
C ALA A 93 13.44 5.24 -5.73
N LYS A 94 13.08 6.47 -5.33
CA LYS A 94 13.31 7.64 -6.17
C LYS A 94 14.80 7.94 -6.32
N GLY A 95 15.21 8.27 -7.55
CA GLY A 95 16.61 8.51 -7.92
C GLY A 95 17.34 7.26 -8.41
N ILE A 96 16.75 6.07 -8.28
CA ILE A 96 17.31 4.83 -8.83
C ILE A 96 16.67 4.54 -10.19
N CYS A 97 17.50 4.15 -11.16
CA CYS A 97 17.05 3.74 -12.49
C CYS A 97 16.02 2.60 -12.40
N LYS A 98 14.93 2.72 -13.17
CA LYS A 98 13.83 1.75 -13.15
C LYS A 98 14.29 0.31 -13.40
N SER A 99 15.20 0.11 -14.34
CA SER A 99 15.77 -1.22 -14.66
C SER A 99 16.47 -1.83 -13.44
N VAL A 100 17.38 -1.07 -12.81
CA VAL A 100 18.09 -1.51 -11.60
C VAL A 100 17.12 -1.83 -10.47
N ARG A 101 16.11 -0.97 -10.26
CA ARG A 101 15.09 -1.21 -9.24
C ARG A 101 14.34 -2.52 -9.46
N GLN A 102 13.90 -2.79 -10.69
CA GLN A 102 13.13 -4.00 -10.99
C GLN A 102 13.97 -5.29 -10.96
N GLN A 103 15.25 -5.19 -11.31
CA GLN A 103 16.14 -6.36 -11.41
C GLN A 103 16.86 -6.68 -10.09
N GLN A 104 17.21 -5.67 -9.29
CA GLN A 104 18.14 -5.83 -8.16
C GLN A 104 17.57 -5.47 -6.80
N LEU A 105 16.56 -4.59 -6.73
CA LEU A 105 15.99 -4.19 -5.44
C LEU A 105 14.78 -5.06 -5.14
N LYS A 106 14.96 -6.04 -4.26
CA LYS A 106 13.90 -6.92 -3.73
C LYS A 106 13.46 -6.49 -2.35
N HIS A 107 12.26 -6.90 -1.92
CA HIS A 107 11.74 -6.58 -0.58
C HIS A 107 12.75 -6.96 0.52
N ALA A 108 13.41 -8.11 0.36
CA ALA A 108 14.46 -8.59 1.25
C ALA A 108 15.63 -7.61 1.43
N ASN A 109 16.03 -6.89 0.37
CA ASN A 109 17.11 -5.89 0.48
C ASN A 109 16.69 -4.71 1.37
N TYR A 110 15.43 -4.26 1.27
CA TYR A 110 14.93 -3.20 2.15
C TYR A 110 14.90 -3.66 3.61
N ARG A 111 14.48 -4.91 3.84
CA ARG A 111 14.46 -5.53 5.17
C ARG A 111 15.85 -5.66 5.77
N GLU A 112 16.81 -6.12 4.98
CA GLU A 112 18.20 -6.22 5.41
C GLU A 112 18.77 -4.83 5.72
N CYS A 113 18.53 -3.83 4.88
CA CYS A 113 18.96 -2.45 5.14
C CYS A 113 18.34 -1.86 6.42
N LEU A 114 17.07 -2.15 6.72
CA LEU A 114 16.41 -1.67 7.93
C LEU A 114 17.00 -2.29 9.20
N LEU A 115 17.31 -3.60 9.16
CA LEU A 115 17.75 -4.35 10.33
C LEU A 115 19.28 -4.35 10.49
N SER A 116 20.03 -4.16 9.41
CA SER A 116 21.48 -4.10 9.46
C SER A 116 21.93 -2.79 10.10
N ARG A 117 22.48 -2.88 11.32
CA ARG A 117 23.13 -1.77 12.02
C ARG A 117 24.54 -1.50 11.51
N LYS A 118 24.86 -1.82 10.25
CA LYS A 118 26.20 -1.56 9.72
C LYS A 118 26.31 -0.05 9.49
N PRO A 119 27.21 0.67 10.20
CA PRO A 119 27.42 2.07 9.93
C PRO A 119 27.86 2.22 8.47
N SER A 120 27.30 3.21 7.78
CA SER A 120 27.76 3.61 6.45
C SER A 120 29.19 4.09 6.60
N THR A 121 30.16 3.29 6.13
CA THR A 121 31.59 3.65 6.11
C THR A 121 31.83 4.83 5.18
#